data_AF-A0A7J6QW30-F1
#
_entry.id   AF-A0A7J6QW30-F1
#
_cell.length_a   1.000
_cell.length_b   1.000
_cell.length_c   1.000
_cell.angle_alpha   90.00
_cell.angle_beta   90.00
_cell.angle_gamma   90.00
#
_symmetry.space_group_name_H-M   'P 1'
#
loop_
_entity.id
_entity.type
_entity.pdbx_description
1 polymer ?
#
loop_
_entity_poly.entity_id
_entity_poly.type
_entity_poly.pdbx_seq_one_letter_code
_entity_poly.pdbx_strand_id
1 'polypeptide(L)'
;LRVGREINGEHVRRARFLKQLSQAVFTDSSEDTQRLEEIRAKAGLNLTTEQKRIDRYRYVRRVIGTPEAVCAKLLLVTKAHIALDEEARRQCLSSGMPVQNITPASPAYPLVTAKVKKAIFNQCIHVLNGCVSDNSTMYVCIGERDYRSTGEAVVEYKSLRGTSKVEAVHSVLSRSFNSFRNFRTEILDARATWA
;
A
#
# COMPACT_ATOMS: atom_id res chain seq x y z
N LEU A 1 14.06 0.12 5.56
CA LEU A 1 13.18 0.89 6.45
C LEU A 1 11.74 0.72 5.98
N ARG A 2 10.77 0.50 6.87
CA ARG A 2 9.36 0.31 6.49
C ARG A 2 8.50 1.38 7.15
N VAL A 3 7.66 2.08 6.38
CA VAL A 3 6.94 3.28 6.83
C VAL A 3 6.21 3.07 8.16
N GLY A 4 5.37 2.06 8.29
CA GLY A 4 4.60 1.76 9.51
C GLY A 4 5.33 0.99 10.61
N ARG A 5 6.62 0.67 10.42
CA ARG A 5 7.55 0.42 11.53
C ARG A 5 8.13 1.72 12.10
N GLU A 6 8.26 2.76 11.28
CA GLU A 6 8.79 4.06 11.72
C GLU A 6 7.71 4.98 12.33
N ILE A 7 6.43 4.71 12.07
CA ILE A 7 5.30 5.43 12.68
C ILE A 7 5.05 4.88 14.08
N ASN A 8 4.80 5.78 15.06
CA ASN A 8 4.33 5.37 16.38
C ASN A 8 3.05 4.53 16.27
N GLY A 9 3.07 3.31 16.82
CA GLY A 9 1.96 2.36 16.78
C GLY A 9 0.66 2.91 17.37
N GLU A 10 0.77 3.77 18.38
CA GLU A 10 -0.34 4.37 19.13
C GLU A 10 -0.90 5.64 18.48
N HIS A 11 -0.27 6.14 17.41
CA HIS A 11 -0.68 7.40 16.80
C HIS A 11 -2.06 7.27 16.15
N VAL A 12 -3.02 8.11 16.58
CA VAL A 12 -4.43 8.08 16.14
C VAL A 12 -4.63 8.10 14.62
N ARG A 13 -3.81 8.88 13.89
CA ARG A 13 -3.84 8.96 12.41
C ARG A 13 -3.14 7.80 11.68
N ARG A 14 -2.44 6.88 12.37
CA ARG A 14 -1.61 5.83 11.74
C ARG A 14 -2.39 4.97 10.75
N ALA A 15 -3.53 4.43 11.16
CA ALA A 15 -4.33 3.54 10.31
C ALA A 15 -4.80 4.24 9.03
N ARG A 16 -5.28 5.49 9.17
CA ARG A 16 -5.72 6.32 8.04
C ARG A 16 -4.56 6.65 7.10
N PHE A 17 -3.41 7.04 7.64
CA PHE A 17 -2.24 7.37 6.84
C PHE A 17 -1.73 6.17 6.06
N LEU A 18 -1.60 5.01 6.68
CA LEU A 18 -1.22 3.78 5.99
C LEU A 18 -2.25 3.42 4.90
N LYS A 19 -3.55 3.54 5.18
CA LYS A 19 -4.57 3.30 4.15
C LYS A 19 -4.40 4.24 2.95
N GLN A 20 -4.17 5.53 3.17
CA GLN A 20 -3.97 6.51 2.11
C GLN A 20 -2.69 6.28 1.31
N LEU A 21 -1.58 5.93 1.97
CA LEU A 21 -0.35 5.58 1.26
C LEU A 21 -0.54 4.31 0.42
N SER A 22 -1.30 3.33 0.91
CA SER A 22 -1.62 2.14 0.13
C SER A 22 -2.44 2.48 -1.12
N GLN A 23 -3.39 3.41 -1.00
CA GLN A 23 -4.21 3.87 -2.13
C GLN A 23 -3.41 4.73 -3.11
N ALA A 24 -2.37 5.42 -2.65
CA ALA A 24 -1.45 6.16 -3.51
C ALA A 24 -0.61 5.23 -4.40
N VAL A 25 -0.25 4.05 -3.89
CA VAL A 25 0.53 3.04 -4.64
C VAL A 25 -0.37 2.13 -5.47
N PHE A 26 -1.50 1.68 -4.93
CA PHE A 26 -2.36 0.69 -5.57
C PHE A 26 -3.74 1.29 -5.89
N THR A 27 -3.91 1.66 -7.16
CA THR A 27 -5.20 2.07 -7.73
C THR A 27 -5.94 0.88 -8.31
N ASP A 28 -7.20 1.06 -8.67
CA ASP A 28 -7.94 0.04 -9.41
C ASP A 28 -7.63 0.16 -10.90
N SER A 29 -7.63 -0.96 -11.61
CA SER A 29 -7.57 -0.98 -13.07
C SER A 29 -8.80 -0.25 -13.63
N SER A 30 -8.57 0.82 -14.39
CA SER A 30 -9.65 1.56 -15.04
C SER A 30 -10.42 0.70 -16.03
N GLU A 31 -9.69 -0.16 -16.78
CA GLU A 31 -10.25 -1.11 -17.73
C GLU A 31 -11.22 -2.09 -17.05
N ASP A 32 -10.78 -2.76 -15.99
CA ASP A 32 -11.61 -3.75 -15.29
C ASP A 32 -12.80 -3.09 -14.58
N THR A 33 -12.58 -1.87 -14.05
CA THR A 33 -13.64 -1.09 -13.41
C THR A 33 -14.72 -0.73 -14.41
N GLN A 34 -14.33 -0.20 -15.58
CA GLN A 34 -15.25 0.16 -16.64
C GLN A 34 -16.00 -1.06 -17.17
N ARG A 35 -15.32 -2.17 -17.46
CA ARG A 35 -15.95 -3.42 -17.91
C ARG A 35 -16.99 -3.91 -16.90
N LEU A 36 -16.67 -3.86 -15.61
CA LEU A 36 -17.59 -4.28 -14.56
C LEU A 36 -18.81 -3.35 -14.44
N GLU A 37 -18.62 -2.04 -14.63
CA GLU A 37 -19.71 -1.06 -14.65
C GLU A 37 -20.62 -1.21 -15.86
N GLU A 38 -20.07 -1.49 -17.05
CA GLU A 38 -20.83 -1.76 -18.27
C GLU A 38 -21.72 -3.00 -18.13
N ILE A 39 -21.18 -4.09 -17.56
CA ILE A 39 -21.95 -5.31 -17.28
C ILE A 39 -23.10 -5.03 -16.31
N ARG A 40 -22.84 -4.27 -15.24
CA ARG A 40 -23.89 -3.88 -14.26
C ARG A 40 -24.98 -3.02 -14.90
N ALA A 41 -24.60 -2.09 -15.75
CA ALA A 41 -25.53 -1.21 -16.46
C ALA A 41 -26.41 -2.03 -17.42
N LYS A 42 -25.81 -2.92 -18.22
CA LYS A 42 -26.52 -3.80 -19.16
C LYS A 42 -27.51 -4.73 -18.45
N ALA A 43 -27.12 -5.25 -17.29
CA ALA A 43 -27.96 -6.15 -16.50
C ALA A 43 -28.96 -5.44 -15.58
N GLY A 44 -28.97 -4.10 -15.52
CA GLY A 44 -29.89 -3.34 -14.65
C GLY A 44 -29.73 -3.62 -13.16
N LEU A 45 -28.52 -3.99 -12.71
CA LEU A 45 -28.28 -4.44 -11.34
C LEU A 45 -28.17 -3.28 -10.34
N ASN A 46 -29.13 -3.20 -9.41
CA ASN A 46 -29.06 -2.29 -8.26
C ASN A 46 -28.33 -2.92 -7.08
N LEU A 47 -27.00 -2.84 -7.10
CA LEU A 47 -26.14 -3.39 -6.05
C LEU A 47 -25.96 -2.44 -4.86
N THR A 48 -25.97 -3.00 -3.65
CA THR A 48 -25.59 -2.30 -2.43
C THR A 48 -24.10 -1.91 -2.44
N THR A 49 -23.73 -0.93 -1.61
CA THR A 49 -22.33 -0.50 -1.44
C THR A 49 -21.40 -1.66 -1.05
N GLU A 50 -21.89 -2.56 -0.21
CA GLU A 50 -21.12 -3.72 0.24
C GLU A 50 -20.90 -4.73 -0.89
N GLN A 51 -21.92 -4.99 -1.71
CA GLN A 51 -21.78 -5.85 -2.89
C GLN A 51 -20.81 -5.25 -3.90
N LYS A 52 -20.90 -3.95 -4.18
CA LYS A 52 -19.94 -3.25 -5.06
C LYS A 52 -18.51 -3.36 -4.53
N ARG A 53 -18.33 -3.29 -3.21
CA ARG A 53 -17.04 -3.47 -2.55
C ARG A 53 -16.48 -4.89 -2.75
N ILE A 54 -17.28 -5.92 -2.51
CA ILE A 54 -16.88 -7.32 -2.67
C ILE A 54 -16.52 -7.61 -4.13
N ASP A 55 -17.38 -7.18 -5.06
CA ASP A 55 -17.16 -7.37 -6.49
C ASP A 55 -15.88 -6.69 -6.96
N ARG A 56 -15.61 -5.46 -6.49
CA ARG A 56 -14.35 -4.76 -6.76
C ARG A 56 -13.13 -5.59 -6.35
N TYR A 57 -13.15 -6.23 -5.19
CA TYR A 57 -12.01 -7.05 -4.75
C TYR A 57 -11.79 -8.31 -5.59
N ARG A 58 -12.83 -8.80 -6.28
CA ARG A 58 -12.82 -10.07 -7.01
C ARG A 58 -12.56 -9.91 -8.50
N TYR A 59 -13.12 -8.86 -9.10
CA TYR A 59 -13.17 -8.67 -10.55
C TYR A 59 -12.31 -7.51 -11.04
N VAL A 60 -11.81 -6.65 -10.13
CA VAL A 60 -11.00 -5.48 -10.52
C VAL A 60 -9.57 -5.67 -10.02
N ARG A 61 -8.62 -5.74 -10.96
CA ARG A 61 -7.19 -5.77 -10.62
C ARG A 61 -6.81 -4.47 -9.93
N ARG A 62 -5.90 -4.56 -8.97
CA ARG A 62 -5.17 -3.37 -8.53
C ARG A 62 -4.07 -3.08 -9.55
N VAL A 63 -3.70 -1.84 -9.75
CA VAL A 63 -2.59 -1.45 -10.63
C VAL A 63 -1.82 -0.34 -9.96
N ILE A 64 -0.58 -0.13 -10.38
CA ILE A 64 0.30 0.88 -9.81
C ILE A 64 0.36 2.09 -10.75
N GLY A 65 0.31 1.86 -12.05
CA GLY A 65 0.43 2.92 -13.06
C GLY A 65 1.87 3.43 -13.16
N THR A 66 2.03 4.71 -13.47
CA THR A 66 3.35 5.30 -13.72
C THR A 66 4.11 5.61 -12.42
N PRO A 67 5.42 5.32 -12.36
CA PRO A 67 6.25 5.61 -11.18
C PRO A 67 6.16 7.05 -10.69
N GLU A 68 6.12 8.02 -11.61
CA GLU A 68 6.06 9.45 -11.33
C GLU A 68 4.73 9.82 -10.65
N ALA A 69 3.61 9.30 -11.17
CA ALA A 69 2.29 9.55 -10.60
C ALA A 69 2.17 8.96 -9.19
N VAL A 70 2.73 7.77 -8.97
CA VAL A 70 2.74 7.13 -7.64
C VAL A 70 3.57 7.94 -6.65
N CYS A 71 4.77 8.38 -7.04
CA CYS A 71 5.61 9.21 -6.19
C CYS A 71 4.92 10.54 -5.86
N ALA A 72 4.30 11.19 -6.85
CA ALA A 72 3.53 12.41 -6.63
C ALA A 72 2.39 12.20 -5.61
N LYS A 73 1.60 11.13 -5.76
CA LYS A 73 0.52 10.78 -4.81
C LYS A 73 1.05 10.52 -3.40
N LEU A 74 2.15 9.76 -3.26
CA LEU A 74 2.79 9.49 -1.97
C LEU A 74 3.25 10.79 -1.29
N LEU A 75 3.90 11.68 -2.04
CA LEU A 75 4.37 12.97 -1.53
C LEU A 75 3.22 13.89 -1.16
N LEU A 76 2.13 13.93 -1.95
CA LEU A 76 0.93 14.70 -1.64
C LEU A 76 0.26 14.23 -0.34
N VAL A 77 0.08 12.92 -0.17
CA VAL A 77 -0.46 12.35 1.09
C VAL A 77 0.45 12.72 2.26
N THR A 78 1.77 12.61 2.09
CA THR A 78 2.75 12.95 3.13
C THR A 78 2.67 14.44 3.50
N LYS A 79 2.62 15.34 2.51
CA LYS A 79 2.51 16.78 2.71
C LYS A 79 1.22 17.15 3.44
N ALA A 80 0.10 16.50 3.12
CA ALA A 80 -1.16 16.72 3.82
C ALA A 80 -1.06 16.35 5.31
N HIS A 81 -0.39 15.25 5.65
CA HIS A 81 -0.18 14.88 7.06
C HIS A 81 0.84 15.74 7.78
N ILE A 82 1.85 16.27 7.09
CA ILE A 82 2.76 17.29 7.65
C ILE A 82 1.97 18.56 8.02
N ALA A 83 1.06 19.03 7.15
CA ALA A 83 0.23 20.19 7.45
C ALA A 83 -0.67 19.94 8.68
N LEU A 84 -1.21 18.73 8.83
CA LEU A 84 -1.95 18.34 10.03
C LEU A 84 -1.07 18.27 11.29
N ASP A 85 0.19 17.83 11.17
CA ASP A 85 1.16 17.84 12.28
C ASP A 85 1.46 19.29 12.72
N GLU A 86 1.62 20.21 11.76
CA GLU A 86 1.85 21.63 12.05
C GLU A 86 0.66 22.28 12.75
N GLU A 87 -0.57 21.96 12.31
CA GLU A 87 -1.79 22.47 12.94
C GLU A 87 -1.95 21.95 14.38
N ALA A 88 -1.72 20.65 14.61
CA ALA A 88 -1.73 20.07 15.94
C ALA A 88 -0.68 20.72 16.86
N ARG A 89 0.50 21.05 16.32
CA ARG A 89 1.54 21.80 17.04
C ARG A 89 1.07 23.21 17.41
N ARG A 90 0.44 23.94 16.49
CA ARG A 90 -0.10 25.29 16.76
C ARG A 90 -1.14 25.27 17.87
N GLN A 91 -2.06 24.30 17.83
CA GLN A 91 -3.10 24.13 18.85
C GLN A 91 -2.54 23.76 20.24
N CYS A 92 -1.46 22.96 20.27
CA CYS A 92 -0.74 22.64 21.50
C CYS A 92 -0.11 23.89 22.12
N LEU A 93 0.55 24.71 21.29
CA LEU A 93 1.16 25.98 21.70
C LEU A 93 0.12 26.99 22.20
N SER A 94 -1.02 27.15 21.50
CA SER A 94 -2.09 28.07 21.92
C SER A 94 -2.75 27.65 23.23
N SER A 95 -2.73 26.35 23.55
CA SER A 95 -3.24 25.81 24.82
C SER A 95 -2.27 25.98 25.99
N GLY A 96 -1.13 26.66 25.78
CA GLY A 96 -0.11 26.89 26.81
C GLY A 96 0.75 25.67 27.16
N MET A 97 0.65 24.58 26.41
CA MET A 97 1.48 23.40 26.65
C MET A 97 2.87 23.55 26.01
N PRO A 98 3.96 23.28 26.75
CA PRO A 98 5.31 23.36 26.21
C PRO A 98 5.59 22.20 25.24
N VAL A 99 6.06 22.54 24.03
CA VAL A 99 6.34 21.57 22.94
C VAL A 99 7.47 20.59 23.28
N GLN A 100 8.30 20.89 24.29
CA GLN A 100 9.45 20.08 24.68
C GLN A 100 9.07 18.76 25.38
N ASN A 101 7.85 18.66 25.92
CA ASN A 101 7.39 17.49 26.70
C ASN A 101 6.30 16.67 25.97
N ILE A 102 6.26 16.73 24.64
CA ILE A 102 5.28 15.96 23.85
C ILE A 102 5.74 14.50 23.78
N THR A 103 5.09 13.64 24.57
CA THR A 103 5.32 12.19 24.52
C THR A 103 4.75 11.58 23.23
N PRO A 104 5.25 10.41 22.78
CA PRO A 104 4.68 9.72 21.61
C PRO A 104 3.17 9.45 21.71
N ALA A 105 2.64 9.29 22.92
CA ALA A 105 1.22 9.11 23.19
C ALA A 105 0.38 10.40 23.04
N SER A 106 1.04 11.57 22.96
CA SER A 106 0.34 12.85 22.81
C SER A 106 -0.30 13.00 21.43
N PRO A 107 -1.53 13.54 21.34
CA PRO A 107 -2.16 13.88 20.06
C PRO A 107 -1.37 14.90 19.22
N ALA A 108 -0.52 15.70 19.88
CA ALA A 108 0.35 16.69 19.23
C ALA A 108 1.69 16.09 18.76
N TYR A 109 1.96 14.82 19.04
CA TYR A 109 3.14 14.13 18.54
C TYR A 109 3.06 14.01 17.01
N PRO A 110 4.11 14.38 16.26
CA PRO A 110 4.04 14.37 14.81
C PRO A 110 3.94 12.94 14.27
N LEU A 111 3.01 12.73 13.34
CA LEU A 111 2.92 11.47 12.60
C LEU A 111 4.13 11.32 11.67
N VAL A 112 4.49 12.40 10.98
CA VAL A 112 5.51 12.41 9.92
C VAL A 112 6.85 12.88 10.48
N THR A 113 7.51 11.99 11.22
CA THR A 113 8.86 12.22 11.75
C THR A 113 9.93 12.14 10.65
N ALA A 114 11.18 12.52 10.97
CA ALA A 114 12.31 12.37 10.05
C ALA A 114 12.51 10.93 9.55
N LYS A 115 12.28 9.93 10.42
CA LYS A 115 12.37 8.51 10.07
C LYS A 115 11.29 8.10 9.07
N VAL A 116 10.05 8.58 9.29
CA VAL A 116 8.92 8.37 8.39
C VAL A 116 9.18 9.03 7.03
N LYS A 117 9.67 10.28 7.00
CA LYS A 117 10.07 10.96 5.75
C LYS A 117 11.11 10.16 4.98
N LYS A 118 12.19 9.71 5.66
CA LYS A 118 13.24 8.88 5.04
C LYS A 118 12.67 7.58 4.45
N ALA A 119 11.77 6.91 5.16
CA ALA A 119 11.12 5.70 4.65
C ALA A 119 10.29 5.95 3.39
N ILE A 120 9.58 7.09 3.33
CA ILE A 120 8.77 7.49 2.16
C ILE A 120 9.65 7.86 0.96
N PHE A 121 10.74 8.60 1.17
CA PHE A 121 11.69 8.91 0.09
C PHE A 121 12.32 7.63 -0.47
N ASN A 122 12.74 6.71 0.39
CA ASN A 122 13.26 5.41 -0.06
C ASN A 122 12.20 4.65 -0.86
N GLN A 123 10.94 4.68 -0.43
CA GLN A 123 9.83 4.06 -1.15
C GLN A 123 9.65 4.67 -2.54
N CYS A 124 9.78 6.00 -2.69
CA CYS A 124 9.73 6.67 -3.99
C CYS A 124 10.91 6.25 -4.89
N ILE A 125 12.13 6.21 -4.35
CA ILE A 125 13.32 5.75 -5.08
C ILE A 125 13.11 4.33 -5.62
N HIS A 126 12.58 3.41 -4.80
CA HIS A 126 12.30 2.05 -5.25
C HIS A 126 11.25 1.99 -6.37
N VAL A 127 10.21 2.82 -6.31
CA VAL A 127 9.18 2.90 -7.36
C VAL A 127 9.80 3.43 -8.65
N LEU A 128 10.57 4.52 -8.59
CA LEU A 128 11.25 5.11 -9.76
C LEU A 128 12.28 4.15 -10.38
N ASN A 129 12.98 3.37 -9.56
CA ASN A 129 13.93 2.35 -10.04
C ASN A 129 13.25 1.11 -10.64
N GLY A 130 11.93 1.11 -10.82
CA GLY A 130 11.20 -0.02 -11.41
C GLY A 130 11.20 -1.28 -10.54
N CYS A 131 11.52 -1.18 -9.24
CA CYS A 131 11.46 -2.32 -8.33
C CYS A 131 10.03 -2.85 -8.17
N VAL A 132 9.04 -2.06 -8.60
CA VAL A 132 7.66 -2.47 -8.77
C VAL A 132 7.09 -1.91 -10.06
N SER A 133 6.50 -2.78 -10.87
CA SER A 133 5.78 -2.40 -12.09
C SER A 133 4.62 -3.36 -12.35
N ASP A 134 3.63 -2.89 -13.10
CA ASP A 134 2.48 -3.69 -13.53
C ASP A 134 2.89 -4.86 -14.46
N ASN A 135 4.10 -4.80 -15.04
CA ASN A 135 4.68 -5.85 -15.89
C ASN A 135 5.17 -7.06 -15.07
N SER A 136 5.32 -6.93 -13.75
CA SER A 136 5.59 -8.07 -12.87
C SER A 136 4.28 -8.80 -12.52
N THR A 137 4.30 -10.12 -12.31
CA THR A 137 3.11 -10.94 -12.03
C THR A 137 2.40 -10.48 -10.74
N MET A 138 1.52 -9.49 -10.85
CA MET A 138 0.83 -8.85 -9.74
C MET A 138 -0.46 -9.59 -9.34
N TYR A 139 -1.04 -10.31 -10.29
CA TYR A 139 -2.30 -11.03 -10.17
C TYR A 139 -2.18 -12.39 -10.83
N VAL A 140 -2.99 -13.33 -10.35
CA VAL A 140 -3.28 -14.57 -11.06
C VAL A 140 -4.74 -14.52 -11.49
N CYS A 141 -4.97 -14.79 -12.78
CA CYS A 141 -6.28 -15.14 -13.29
C CYS A 141 -6.67 -16.50 -12.69
N ILE A 142 -7.71 -16.53 -11.85
CA ILE A 142 -8.20 -17.78 -11.24
C ILE A 142 -9.12 -18.52 -12.22
N GLY A 143 -9.75 -17.78 -13.13
CA GLY A 143 -10.68 -18.29 -14.13
C GLY A 143 -11.71 -17.23 -14.49
N GLU A 144 -12.71 -17.64 -15.27
CA GLU A 144 -13.87 -16.82 -15.63
C GLU A 144 -15.12 -17.38 -14.97
N ARG A 145 -15.99 -16.49 -14.49
CA ARG A 145 -17.27 -16.88 -13.90
C ARG A 145 -18.37 -15.97 -14.42
N ASP A 146 -19.54 -16.55 -14.65
CA ASP A 146 -20.76 -15.79 -14.89
C ASP A 146 -21.01 -14.82 -13.73
N TYR A 147 -21.02 -13.53 -14.07
CA TYR A 147 -21.20 -12.48 -13.09
C TYR A 147 -22.66 -12.40 -12.70
N ARG A 148 -22.99 -12.88 -11.49
CA ARG A 148 -24.32 -12.75 -10.88
C ARG A 148 -25.47 -13.24 -11.77
N SER A 149 -25.25 -14.31 -12.53
CA SER A 149 -26.25 -14.92 -13.43
C SER A 149 -26.73 -13.97 -14.53
N THR A 150 -25.85 -13.08 -14.98
CA THR A 150 -26.16 -12.15 -16.08
C THR A 150 -25.87 -12.75 -17.45
N GLY A 151 -25.21 -13.91 -17.50
CA GLY A 151 -24.74 -14.54 -18.73
C GLY A 151 -23.41 -13.96 -19.25
N GLU A 152 -22.87 -12.92 -18.58
CA GLU A 152 -21.60 -12.30 -18.93
C GLU A 152 -20.47 -12.90 -18.10
N ALA A 153 -19.48 -13.51 -18.77
CA ALA A 153 -18.31 -14.06 -18.12
C ALA A 153 -17.32 -12.95 -17.74
N VAL A 154 -16.96 -12.91 -16.45
CA VAL A 154 -15.99 -11.96 -15.90
C VAL A 154 -14.81 -12.71 -15.31
N VAL A 155 -13.62 -12.23 -15.61
CA VAL A 155 -12.37 -12.77 -15.10
C VAL A 155 -12.28 -12.51 -13.60
N GLU A 156 -11.98 -13.57 -12.83
CA GLU A 156 -11.68 -13.47 -11.41
C GLU A 156 -10.17 -13.37 -11.19
N TYR A 157 -9.78 -12.38 -10.41
CA TYR A 157 -8.37 -12.12 -10.11
C TYR A 157 -8.07 -12.39 -8.64
N LYS A 158 -6.93 -13.04 -8.38
CA LYS A 158 -6.31 -13.07 -7.05
C LYS A 158 -5.07 -12.19 -7.07
N SER A 159 -5.01 -11.21 -6.17
CA SER A 159 -3.75 -10.48 -5.98
C SER A 159 -2.71 -11.38 -5.33
N LEU A 160 -1.52 -11.45 -5.94
CA LEU A 160 -0.37 -12.18 -5.40
C LEU A 160 0.44 -11.37 -4.40
N ARG A 161 0.26 -10.05 -4.39
CA ARG A 161 0.89 -9.18 -3.40
C ARG A 161 -0.01 -9.16 -2.17
N GLY A 162 0.53 -9.73 -1.08
CA GLY A 162 -0.16 -9.82 0.19
C GLY A 162 -0.76 -8.47 0.61
N THR A 163 -1.88 -8.56 1.31
CA THR A 163 -2.65 -7.52 2.01
C THR A 163 -1.84 -6.65 3.00
N SER A 164 -0.51 -6.73 2.98
CA SER A 164 0.43 -6.00 3.82
C SER A 164 0.62 -4.57 3.30
N LYS A 165 -0.37 -3.73 3.61
CA LYS A 165 -0.20 -2.37 4.13
C LYS A 165 1.09 -1.67 3.67
N VAL A 166 1.08 -0.99 2.51
CA VAL A 166 2.03 0.10 2.14
C VAL A 166 3.52 -0.25 2.05
N GLU A 167 3.94 -1.37 2.62
CA GLU A 167 5.28 -1.56 3.11
C GLU A 167 5.86 -2.79 2.45
N ALA A 168 6.89 -2.50 1.68
CA ALA A 168 7.72 -3.44 0.95
C ALA A 168 7.13 -3.86 -0.40
N VAL A 169 7.48 -3.04 -1.39
CA VAL A 169 8.10 -3.46 -2.66
C VAL A 169 8.94 -4.75 -2.53
N HIS A 170 9.58 -4.95 -1.38
CA HIS A 170 10.34 -6.15 -1.04
C HIS A 170 9.52 -7.31 -0.45
N SER A 171 8.18 -7.28 -0.35
CA SER A 171 7.44 -8.42 0.25
C SER A 171 7.63 -9.72 -0.54
N VAL A 172 7.84 -9.64 -1.85
CA VAL A 172 8.14 -10.81 -2.68
C VAL A 172 9.66 -10.97 -2.81
N LEU A 173 10.39 -9.92 -3.20
CA LEU A 173 11.85 -9.99 -3.32
C LEU A 173 12.58 -10.27 -2.01
N SER A 174 12.19 -9.74 -0.84
CA SER A 174 12.75 -10.15 0.46
C SER A 174 12.23 -11.50 0.96
N ARG A 175 11.04 -11.97 0.56
CA ARG A 175 10.66 -13.36 0.86
C ARG A 175 11.51 -14.32 0.04
N SER A 176 11.63 -14.08 -1.26
CA SER A 176 12.55 -14.79 -2.15
C SER A 176 14.00 -14.64 -1.70
N PHE A 177 14.49 -13.43 -1.37
CA PHE A 177 15.84 -13.21 -0.88
C PHE A 177 16.08 -13.81 0.51
N ASN A 178 15.11 -13.83 1.43
CA ASN A 178 15.27 -14.55 2.71
C ASN A 178 15.27 -16.06 2.49
N SER A 179 14.48 -16.59 1.54
CA SER A 179 14.61 -17.97 1.09
C SER A 179 15.98 -18.25 0.44
N PHE A 180 16.52 -17.31 -0.34
CA PHE A 180 17.89 -17.40 -0.90
C PHE A 180 18.99 -17.19 0.15
N ARG A 181 18.74 -16.43 1.21
CA ARG A 181 19.68 -16.20 2.30
C ARG A 181 19.83 -17.45 3.16
N ASN A 182 18.76 -18.24 3.30
CA ASN A 182 18.81 -19.58 3.90
C ASN A 182 19.66 -20.55 3.05
N PHE A 183 19.58 -20.47 1.71
CA PHE A 183 20.48 -21.20 0.81
C PHE A 183 21.94 -20.75 0.94
N ARG A 184 22.19 -19.44 1.12
CA ARG A 184 23.55 -18.90 1.29
C ARG A 184 24.16 -19.26 2.64
N THR A 185 23.38 -19.39 3.70
CA THR A 185 23.89 -19.87 5.00
C THR A 185 24.30 -21.34 4.92
N GLU A 186 23.55 -22.20 4.23
CA GLU A 186 23.96 -23.61 4.03
C GLU A 186 25.20 -23.74 3.13
N ILE A 187 25.33 -22.92 2.07
CA ILE A 187 26.51 -22.93 1.19
C ILE A 187 27.76 -22.30 1.87
N LEU A 188 27.57 -21.33 2.77
CA LEU A 188 28.66 -20.78 3.59
C LEU A 188 29.11 -21.77 4.68
N ASP A 189 28.22 -22.58 5.24
CA ASP A 189 28.56 -23.66 6.18
C ASP A 189 29.34 -24.79 5.49
N ALA A 190 28.99 -25.13 4.24
CA ALA A 190 29.71 -26.12 3.45
C ALA A 190 31.14 -25.69 3.05
N ARG A 191 31.42 -24.37 3.00
CA ARG A 191 32.79 -23.84 2.81
C ARG A 191 33.57 -23.75 4.11
N ALA A 192 32.91 -23.72 5.26
CA ALA A 192 33.54 -23.76 6.58
C ALA A 192 33.97 -25.18 6.99
N THR A 193 33.47 -26.22 6.31
CA THR A 193 33.81 -27.63 6.55
C THR A 193 35.02 -28.14 5.76
N TRP A 194 35.62 -27.30 4.90
CA TRP A 194 36.82 -27.61 4.10
C TRP A 194 38.03 -26.76 4.51
N ALA A 195 38.21 -26.55 5.81
CA ALA A 195 39.42 -26.00 6.41
C ALA A 195 39.89 -26.91 7.56
#